data_AF-A0A2E4D0W6-F1
#
_entry.id   AF-A0A2E4D0W6-F1
#
_cell.length_a   1.000
_cell.length_b   1.000
_cell.length_c   1.000
_cell.angle_alpha   90.00
_cell.angle_beta   90.00
_cell.angle_gamma   90.00
#
_symmetry.space_group_name_H-M   'P 1'
#
loop_
_entity.id
_entity.type
_entity.pdbx_description
1 polymer ?
#
loop_
_entity_poly.entity_id
_entity_poly.type
_entity_poly.pdbx_seq_one_letter_code
_entity_poly.pdbx_strand_id
1 'polypeptide(L)'
;MSYKKVPGTFAWWFQRISGSFLIILIFIHFIDVHFIFGVENLEYETVAEKWNKPFWRIMDALMLILGMIHGANGIESILLDYKKIRKYKTYWIFFVRAISAVTIIVGSWIIITFSPEEKSMAEYGSPAAEMQDEASESYE
;
A
#
# COMPACT_ATOMS: atom_id res chain seq x y z
N MET A 1 -40.11 3.26 21.33
CA MET A 1 -38.70 2.86 21.41
C MET A 1 -38.08 3.05 20.02
N SER A 2 -37.34 4.13 19.78
CA SER A 2 -36.73 4.42 18.47
C SER A 2 -35.38 3.74 18.38
N TYR A 3 -35.25 2.75 17.49
CA TYR A 3 -33.99 2.06 17.24
C TYR A 3 -33.03 3.03 16.54
N LYS A 4 -32.12 3.66 17.29
CA LYS A 4 -31.01 4.41 16.71
C LYS A 4 -30.04 3.39 16.13
N LYS A 5 -29.90 3.35 14.80
CA LYS A 5 -28.87 2.55 14.13
C LYS A 5 -27.54 2.85 14.81
N VAL A 6 -26.85 1.80 15.26
CA VAL A 6 -25.52 1.94 15.88
C VAL A 6 -24.56 2.41 14.77
N PRO A 7 -24.08 3.66 14.81
CA PRO A 7 -23.14 4.13 13.80
C PRO A 7 -21.80 3.43 14.07
N GLY A 8 -21.40 2.49 13.21
CA GLY A 8 -20.10 1.81 13.33
C GLY A 8 -20.02 0.36 12.87
N THR A 9 -21.15 -0.33 12.67
CA THR A 9 -21.15 -1.76 12.29
C THR A 9 -20.40 -2.02 10.98
N PHE A 10 -20.56 -1.13 9.99
CA PHE A 10 -19.85 -1.26 8.71
C PHE A 10 -18.33 -1.04 8.87
N ALA A 11 -17.92 0.00 9.61
CA ALA A 11 -16.51 0.29 9.85
C ALA A 11 -15.81 -0.86 10.60
N TRP A 12 -16.50 -1.49 11.55
CA TRP A 12 -15.99 -2.65 12.27
C TRP A 12 -15.78 -3.86 11.36
N TRP A 13 -16.77 -4.20 10.53
CA TRP A 13 -16.64 -5.30 9.57
C TRP A 13 -15.54 -5.04 8.56
N PHE A 14 -15.47 -3.81 8.05
CA PHE A 14 -14.39 -3.38 7.17
C PHE A 14 -13.02 -3.61 7.82
N GLN A 15 -12.81 -3.19 9.07
CA GLN A 15 -11.54 -3.38 9.79
C GLN A 15 -11.11 -4.85 9.87
N ARG A 16 -12.05 -5.76 10.17
CA ARG A 16 -11.74 -7.20 10.26
C ARG A 16 -11.39 -7.81 8.90
N ILE A 17 -12.21 -7.55 7.89
CA ILE A 17 -12.02 -8.12 6.56
C ILE A 17 -10.77 -7.54 5.91
N SER A 18 -10.62 -6.21 5.91
CA SER A 18 -9.44 -5.55 5.34
C SER A 18 -8.16 -5.95 6.07
N GLY A 19 -8.17 -6.08 7.40
CA GLY A 19 -7.00 -6.54 8.16
C GLY A 19 -6.53 -7.93 7.73
N SER A 20 -7.45 -8.89 7.59
CA SER A 20 -7.12 -10.24 7.11
C SER A 20 -6.54 -10.24 5.70
N PHE A 21 -7.11 -9.45 4.79
CA PHE A 21 -6.57 -9.30 3.43
C PHE A 21 -5.21 -8.60 3.42
N LEU A 22 -5.03 -7.57 4.24
CA LEU A 22 -3.78 -6.80 4.34
C LEU A 22 -2.61 -7.64 4.83
N ILE A 23 -2.83 -8.62 5.71
CA ILE A 23 -1.77 -9.56 6.11
C ILE A 23 -1.21 -10.26 4.88
N ILE A 24 -2.07 -10.82 4.03
CA ILE A 24 -1.64 -11.53 2.82
C ILE A 24 -0.91 -10.58 1.87
N LEU A 25 -1.49 -9.40 1.62
CA LEU A 25 -0.91 -8.39 0.72
C LEU A 25 0.48 -7.94 1.20
N ILE A 26 0.64 -7.63 2.49
CA ILE A 26 1.92 -7.20 3.06
C ILE A 26 2.98 -8.30 2.97
N PHE A 27 2.63 -9.57 3.17
CA PHE A 27 3.60 -10.66 3.00
C PHE A 27 4.04 -10.81 1.54
N ILE A 28 3.12 -10.70 0.59
CA ILE A 28 3.45 -10.70 -0.85
C ILE A 28 4.37 -9.53 -1.18
N HIS A 29 4.09 -8.33 -0.65
CA HIS A 29 4.93 -7.14 -0.84
C HIS A 29 6.27 -7.18 -0.09
N PHE A 30 6.32 -7.90 1.01
CA PHE A 30 7.58 -8.13 1.68
C PHE A 30 8.46 -9.02 0.80
N ILE A 31 7.89 -10.10 0.25
CA ILE A 31 8.62 -11.05 -0.58
C ILE A 31 9.11 -10.41 -1.88
N ASP A 32 8.27 -9.62 -2.56
CA ASP A 32 8.68 -9.06 -3.85
C ASP A 32 9.79 -8.02 -3.71
N VAL A 33 9.69 -7.11 -2.73
CA VAL A 33 10.71 -6.08 -2.48
C VAL A 33 12.01 -6.68 -1.94
N HIS A 34 11.97 -7.74 -1.13
CA HIS A 34 13.19 -8.27 -0.50
C HIS A 34 13.84 -9.45 -1.23
N PHE A 35 13.07 -10.25 -1.98
CA PHE A 35 13.58 -11.49 -2.57
C PHE A 35 13.40 -11.58 -4.09
N ILE A 36 12.46 -10.84 -4.70
CA ILE A 36 12.21 -10.94 -6.15
C ILE A 36 12.90 -9.81 -6.91
N PHE A 37 12.70 -8.58 -6.46
CA PHE A 37 13.26 -7.37 -7.06
C PHE A 37 14.43 -6.79 -6.26
N GLY A 38 14.53 -7.19 -4.98
CA GLY A 38 15.54 -6.82 -3.99
C GLY A 38 15.62 -5.35 -3.61
N VAL A 39 16.20 -5.10 -2.44
CA VAL A 39 16.27 -3.76 -1.85
C VAL A 39 17.50 -2.99 -2.34
N GLU A 40 18.57 -3.69 -2.74
CA GLU A 40 19.76 -3.06 -3.33
C GLU A 40 19.48 -2.34 -4.64
N ASN A 41 18.47 -2.75 -5.41
CA ASN A 41 18.16 -2.24 -6.75
C ASN A 41 16.85 -1.43 -6.79
N LEU A 42 16.48 -0.70 -5.72
CA LEU A 42 15.27 0.13 -5.69
C LEU A 42 15.38 1.43 -6.51
N GLU A 43 15.63 1.27 -7.81
CA GLU A 43 15.69 2.32 -8.82
C GLU A 43 14.43 2.35 -9.71
N TYR A 44 14.37 3.29 -10.64
CA TYR A 44 13.21 3.46 -11.52
C TYR A 44 12.98 2.23 -12.39
N GLU A 45 14.05 1.62 -12.89
CA GLU A 45 14.09 0.49 -13.80
C GLU A 45 13.42 -0.74 -13.16
N THR A 46 13.72 -1.01 -11.89
CA THR A 46 13.14 -2.10 -11.11
C THR A 46 11.64 -1.89 -10.89
N VAL A 47 11.22 -0.66 -10.59
CA VAL A 47 9.79 -0.31 -10.49
C VAL A 47 9.10 -0.44 -11.85
N ALA A 48 9.76 -0.01 -12.93
CA ALA A 48 9.25 -0.11 -14.29
C ALA A 48 9.05 -1.57 -14.70
N GLU A 49 10.02 -2.45 -14.43
CA GLU A 49 9.92 -3.88 -14.68
C GLU A 49 8.78 -4.51 -13.86
N LYS A 50 8.71 -4.20 -12.56
CA LYS A 50 7.67 -4.69 -11.66
C LYS A 50 6.27 -4.27 -12.13
N TRP A 51 6.06 -2.99 -12.42
CA TRP A 51 4.76 -2.44 -12.82
C TRP A 51 4.38 -2.69 -14.29
N ASN A 52 5.31 -3.22 -15.10
CA ASN A 52 4.98 -3.79 -16.41
C ASN A 52 4.17 -5.11 -16.27
N LYS A 53 4.32 -5.81 -15.13
CA LYS A 53 3.54 -7.02 -14.81
C LYS A 53 2.24 -6.63 -14.08
N PRO A 54 1.04 -6.94 -14.62
CA PRO A 54 -0.23 -6.44 -14.08
C PRO A 54 -0.54 -6.95 -12.66
N PHE A 55 -0.06 -8.15 -12.30
CA PHE A 55 -0.24 -8.72 -10.97
C PHE A 55 0.33 -7.81 -9.88
N TRP A 56 1.60 -7.40 -10.00
CA TRP A 56 2.28 -6.56 -9.02
C TRP A 56 1.65 -5.18 -8.91
N ARG A 57 1.31 -4.58 -10.06
CA ARG A 57 0.66 -3.26 -10.11
C ARG A 57 -0.71 -3.25 -9.44
N ILE A 58 -1.54 -4.29 -9.66
CA ILE A 58 -2.86 -4.42 -9.01
C ILE A 58 -2.69 -4.70 -7.50
N MET A 59 -1.72 -5.54 -7.13
CA MET A 59 -1.43 -5.86 -5.73
C MET A 59 -1.04 -4.59 -4.93
N ASP A 60 -0.11 -3.79 -5.45
CA ASP A 60 0.30 -2.51 -4.84
C ASP A 60 -0.88 -1.53 -4.76
N ALA A 61 -1.72 -1.46 -5.79
CA ALA A 61 -2.92 -0.61 -5.80
C ALA A 61 -3.95 -1.01 -4.74
N LEU A 62 -4.22 -2.31 -4.60
CA LEU A 62 -5.12 -2.85 -3.58
C LEU A 62 -4.57 -2.56 -2.18
N MET A 63 -3.26 -2.72 -1.98
CA MET A 63 -2.62 -2.43 -0.72
C MET A 63 -2.68 -0.95 -0.35
N LEU A 64 -2.45 -0.05 -1.32
CA LEU A 64 -2.59 1.39 -1.12
C LEU A 64 -3.99 1.74 -0.63
N ILE A 65 -5.03 1.28 -1.35
CA ILE A 65 -6.41 1.65 -1.03
C ILE A 65 -6.83 1.03 0.31
N LEU A 66 -6.64 -0.29 0.47
CA LEU A 66 -7.04 -0.99 1.69
C LEU A 66 -6.23 -0.52 2.89
N GLY A 67 -4.92 -0.35 2.75
CA GLY A 67 -4.01 0.08 3.81
C GLY A 67 -4.34 1.47 4.32
N MET A 68 -4.55 2.43 3.41
CA MET A 68 -4.90 3.81 3.80
C MET A 68 -6.26 3.88 4.49
N ILE A 69 -7.29 3.22 3.97
CA ILE A 69 -8.62 3.22 4.59
C ILE A 69 -8.60 2.46 5.93
N HIS A 70 -7.89 1.33 6.02
CA HIS A 70 -7.72 0.56 7.24
C HIS A 70 -6.99 1.37 8.32
N GLY A 71 -5.85 1.97 7.97
CA GLY A 71 -5.07 2.81 8.87
C GLY A 71 -5.84 4.03 9.35
N ALA A 72 -6.54 4.75 8.46
CA ALA A 72 -7.34 5.91 8.81
C ALA A 72 -8.43 5.57 9.83
N ASN A 73 -9.21 4.52 9.57
CA ASN A 73 -10.27 4.05 10.47
C ASN A 73 -9.72 3.56 11.83
N GLY A 74 -8.54 2.93 11.84
CA GLY A 74 -7.85 2.52 13.06
C GLY A 74 -7.41 3.72 13.90
N ILE A 75 -6.75 4.69 13.27
CA ILE A 75 -6.33 5.94 13.92
C ILE A 75 -7.54 6.71 14.45
N GLU A 76 -8.63 6.80 13.68
CA GLU A 76 -9.87 7.42 14.14
C GLU A 76 -10.40 6.77 15.42
N SER A 77 -10.38 5.43 15.49
CA SER A 77 -10.79 4.70 16.70
C SER A 77 -9.91 5.08 17.90
N ILE A 78 -8.59 5.17 17.71
CA ILE A 78 -7.65 5.61 18.75
C ILE A 78 -7.94 7.06 19.17
N LEU A 79 -8.19 7.97 18.22
CA LEU A 79 -8.47 9.37 18.49
C LEU A 79 -9.78 9.57 19.26
N LEU A 80 -10.79 8.73 19.01
CA LEU A 80 -12.06 8.75 19.73
C LEU A 80 -11.89 8.38 21.22
N ASP A 81 -10.94 7.49 21.53
CA ASP A 81 -10.67 7.04 22.90
C ASP A 81 -9.76 7.99 23.68
N TYR A 82 -9.03 8.87 23.00
CA TYR A 82 -8.06 9.75 23.63
C TYR A 82 -8.72 11.00 24.27
N LYS A 83 -8.94 10.95 25.60
CA LYS A 83 -9.65 12.00 26.35
C LYS A 83 -9.04 13.41 26.23
N LYS A 84 -7.70 13.52 26.12
CA LYS A 84 -7.00 14.81 26.11
C LYS A 84 -7.27 15.64 24.85
N ILE A 85 -7.61 15.01 23.73
CA ILE A 85 -7.85 15.70 22.45
C ILE A 85 -9.33 15.96 22.18
N ARG A 86 -10.23 15.72 23.14
CA ARG A 86 -11.69 15.84 22.96
C ARG A 86 -12.11 17.19 22.33
N LYS A 87 -11.43 18.28 22.69
CA LYS A 87 -11.67 19.64 22.13
C LYS A 87 -11.31 19.74 20.64
N TYR A 88 -10.30 19.00 20.19
CA TYR A 88 -9.74 19.05 18.82
C TYR A 88 -10.06 17.79 18.01
N LYS A 89 -10.93 16.92 18.51
CA LYS A 89 -11.23 15.60 17.93
C LYS A 89 -11.67 15.69 16.46
N THR A 90 -12.58 16.60 16.16
CA THR A 90 -13.10 16.79 14.79
C THR A 90 -11.99 17.23 13.83
N TYR A 91 -11.11 18.12 14.28
CA TYR A 91 -9.96 18.57 13.49
C TYR A 91 -9.02 17.41 13.16
N TRP A 92 -8.65 16.60 14.16
CA TRP A 92 -7.74 15.46 13.94
C TRP A 92 -8.35 14.37 13.07
N ILE A 93 -9.63 14.05 13.25
CA ILE A 93 -10.32 13.09 12.37
C ILE A 93 -10.35 13.60 10.93
N PHE A 94 -10.69 14.89 10.74
CA PHE A 94 -10.68 15.49 9.41
C PHE A 94 -9.28 15.45 8.79
N PHE A 95 -8.25 15.80 9.55
CA PHE A 95 -6.86 15.77 9.10
C PHE A 95 -6.42 14.37 8.64
N VAL A 96 -6.70 13.32 9.43
CA VAL A 96 -6.38 11.93 9.09
C VAL A 96 -7.13 11.47 7.82
N ARG A 97 -8.41 11.82 7.69
CA ARG A 97 -9.18 11.51 6.48
C ARG A 97 -8.67 12.25 5.26
N ALA A 98 -8.33 13.53 5.40
CA ALA A 98 -7.84 14.36 4.32
C ALA A 98 -6.50 13.84 3.79
N ILE A 99 -5.52 13.58 4.67
CA ILE A 99 -4.23 13.05 4.24
C ILE A 99 -4.38 11.67 3.61
N SER A 100 -5.25 10.81 4.15
CA SER A 100 -5.49 9.48 3.58
C SER A 100 -6.13 9.57 2.19
N ALA A 101 -7.11 10.47 2.00
CA ALA A 101 -7.75 10.69 0.71
C ALA A 101 -6.75 11.24 -0.32
N VAL A 102 -5.92 12.22 0.07
CA VAL A 102 -4.89 12.78 -0.81
C VAL A 102 -3.89 11.71 -1.24
N THR A 103 -3.38 10.90 -0.30
CA THR A 103 -2.45 9.80 -0.61
C THR A 103 -3.08 8.77 -1.55
N ILE A 104 -4.34 8.39 -1.32
CA ILE A 104 -5.05 7.46 -2.23
C ILE A 104 -5.18 8.07 -3.62
N ILE A 105 -5.58 9.33 -3.73
CA ILE A 105 -5.78 10.00 -5.03
C ILE A 105 -4.46 10.11 -5.78
N VAL A 106 -3.42 10.65 -5.15
CA VAL A 106 -2.11 10.85 -5.77
C VAL A 106 -1.47 9.50 -6.11
N GLY A 107 -1.49 8.54 -5.18
CA GLY A 107 -0.94 7.22 -5.42
C GLY A 107 -1.67 6.47 -6.54
N SER A 108 -3.01 6.51 -6.55
CA SER A 108 -3.80 5.89 -7.63
C SER A 108 -3.55 6.58 -8.97
N TRP A 109 -3.40 7.91 -8.97
CA TRP A 109 -3.05 8.66 -10.18
C TRP A 109 -1.72 8.20 -10.75
N ILE A 110 -0.67 8.10 -9.91
CA ILE A 110 0.64 7.59 -10.31
C ILE A 110 0.50 6.16 -10.86
N ILE A 111 -0.16 5.27 -10.11
CA ILE A 111 -0.32 3.87 -10.54
C ILE A 111 -1.09 3.76 -11.84
N ILE A 112 -2.09 4.59 -12.13
CA ILE A 112 -2.88 4.51 -13.36
C ILE A 112 -2.13 5.11 -14.54
N THR A 113 -1.44 6.24 -14.34
CA THR A 113 -0.76 6.98 -15.41
C THR A 113 0.65 6.49 -15.69
N PHE A 114 1.19 5.59 -14.87
CA PHE A 114 2.52 5.03 -15.07
C PHE A 114 2.63 4.29 -16.40
N SER A 115 3.61 4.71 -17.22
CA SER A 115 4.01 4.09 -18.47
C SER A 115 5.53 3.95 -18.45
N PRO A 116 6.09 2.73 -18.51
CA PRO A 116 7.52 2.52 -18.70
C PRO A 116 7.99 3.12 -20.02
N GLU A 117 9.16 3.76 -20.04
CA GLU A 117 9.84 4.06 -21.31
C GLU A 117 10.41 2.76 -21.91
N GLU A 118 10.20 2.52 -23.20
CA GLU A 118 10.73 1.34 -23.89
C GLU A 118 12.26 1.28 -23.84
N LYS A 119 12.91 2.45 -23.84
CA LYS A 119 14.38 2.58 -23.80
C LYS A 119 14.99 2.17 -22.47
N SER A 120 14.35 2.49 -21.34
CA SER A 120 14.88 2.13 -20.02
C SER A 120 14.90 0.61 -19.82
N MET A 121 13.93 -0.11 -20.40
CA MET A 121 13.87 -1.57 -20.34
C MET A 121 14.87 -2.27 -21.28
N ALA A 122 15.34 -1.59 -22.33
CA ALA A 122 16.28 -2.14 -23.30
C ALA A 122 17.76 -1.85 -22.95
N GLU A 123 18.02 -0.76 -22.22
CA GLU A 123 19.38 -0.30 -21.92
C GLU A 123 19.97 -0.90 -20.63
N TYR A 124 19.15 -1.17 -19.61
CA TYR A 124 19.61 -1.63 -18.29
C TYR A 124 19.44 -3.13 -18.00
N GLY A 125 18.85 -3.92 -18.91
CA GLY A 125 18.55 -5.34 -18.63
C GLY A 125 17.45 -5.51 -17.56
N SER A 126 17.21 -6.74 -17.10
CA SER A 126 16.25 -7.01 -16.01
C SER A 126 16.99 -7.09 -14.68
N PRO A 127 16.86 -6.10 -13.77
CA PRO A 127 17.54 -6.13 -12.47
C PRO A 127 17.15 -7.35 -11.63
N ALA A 128 15.93 -7.87 -11.82
CA ALA A 128 15.48 -9.09 -11.15
C ALA A 128 16.18 -10.36 -11.67
N ALA A 129 16.63 -10.39 -12.91
CA ALA A 129 17.38 -11.52 -13.47
C ALA A 129 18.83 -11.51 -12.99
N GLU A 130 19.48 -10.34 -12.99
CA GLU A 130 20.87 -10.19 -12.53
C GLU A 130 21.04 -10.58 -11.05
N MET A 131 20.07 -10.21 -10.21
CA MET A 131 20.07 -10.59 -8.80
C MET A 131 19.91 -12.11 -8.57
N GLN A 132 19.18 -12.81 -9.45
CA GLN A 132 19.07 -14.27 -9.38
C GLN A 132 20.38 -14.95 -9.78
N ASP A 133 21.08 -14.38 -10.76
CA ASP A 133 22.38 -14.87 -11.21
C ASP A 133 23.46 -14.63 -10.14
N GLU A 134 23.54 -13.44 -9.54
CA GLU A 134 24.47 -13.14 -8.42
C GLU A 134 24.17 -14.02 -7.19
N ALA A 135 22.89 -14.18 -6.85
CA ALA A 135 22.52 -15.08 -5.77
C ALA A 135 23.02 -16.50 -6.07
N SER A 136 22.87 -17.00 -7.30
CA SER A 136 23.33 -18.33 -7.70
C SER A 136 24.85 -18.50 -7.64
N GLU A 137 25.62 -17.50 -8.08
CA GLU A 137 27.10 -17.52 -7.99
C GLU A 137 27.61 -17.47 -6.54
N SER A 138 26.91 -16.78 -5.63
CA SER A 138 27.33 -16.69 -4.22
C SER A 138 27.28 -18.01 -3.45
N TYR A 139 26.60 -19.03 -3.99
CA TYR A 139 26.47 -20.36 -3.40
C TYR A 139 27.35 -21.43 -4.07
N GLU A 140 28.14 -21.07 -5.09
CA GLU A 140 29.21 -21.92 -5.66
C GLU A 140 30.57 -21.66 -4.99
#